data_AF-A0A929FHP2-F1
#
_entry.id   AF-A0A929FHP2-F1
#
_cell.length_a   1.000
_cell.length_b   1.000
_cell.length_c   1.000
_cell.angle_alpha   90.00
_cell.angle_beta   90.00
_cell.angle_gamma   90.00
#
_symmetry.space_group_name_H-M   'P 1'
#
loop_
_entity.id
_entity.type
_entity.pdbx_description
1 polymer ?
#
loop_
_entity_poly.entity_id
_entity_poly.type
_entity_poly.pdbx_seq_one_letter_code
_entity_poly.pdbx_strand_id
1 'polypeptide(L)'
;MSGKDLSNTSRTNWAALEAMDDEGIDYSDIPPLTEEFFEKATLRIPASQAQQLVQIEPDVLKWFQAHGGEYKALINSILRHYIESQDEQPAV
;
A
#
# COMPACT_ATOMS: atom_id res chain seq x y z
N MET A 1 2.23 3.36 -17.82
CA MET A 1 1.08 2.60 -18.36
C MET A 1 0.95 2.92 -19.84
N SER A 2 0.82 1.91 -20.70
CA SER A 2 0.82 2.08 -22.16
C SER A 2 -0.60 2.38 -22.65
N GLY A 3 -0.78 3.34 -23.56
CA GLY A 3 -2.09 3.72 -24.09
C GLY A 3 -2.81 2.61 -24.87
N LYS A 4 -2.12 1.49 -25.12
CA LYS A 4 -2.65 0.30 -25.81
C LYS A 4 -3.56 -0.55 -24.92
N ASP A 5 -3.48 -0.40 -23.59
CA ASP A 5 -4.34 -1.09 -22.62
C ASP A 5 -5.71 -0.41 -22.43
N LEU A 6 -5.85 0.85 -22.89
CA LEU A 6 -7.05 1.67 -22.76
C LEU A 6 -7.99 1.58 -23.98
N SER A 7 -7.58 0.94 -25.07
CA SER A 7 -8.36 0.86 -26.32
C SER A 7 -9.21 -0.41 -26.43
N ASN A 8 -9.21 -1.27 -25.42
CA ASN A 8 -10.05 -2.45 -25.40
C ASN A 8 -11.47 -2.04 -25.01
N THR A 9 -12.36 -1.93 -26.00
CA THR A 9 -13.78 -1.67 -25.77
C THR A 9 -14.31 -2.77 -24.84
N SER A 10 -14.73 -2.37 -23.64
CA SER A 10 -15.25 -3.31 -22.66
C SER A 10 -16.38 -4.14 -23.28
N ARG A 11 -16.35 -5.46 -23.09
CA ARG A 11 -17.41 -6.39 -23.54
C ARG A 11 -18.68 -6.30 -22.69
N THR A 12 -18.69 -5.37 -21.72
CA THR A 12 -19.84 -5.10 -20.86
C THR A 12 -20.99 -4.51 -21.65
N ASN A 13 -22.20 -5.01 -21.42
CA ASN A 13 -23.42 -4.43 -21.94
C ASN A 13 -23.83 -3.20 -21.09
N TRP A 14 -23.30 -2.03 -21.45
CA TRP A 14 -23.52 -0.78 -20.71
C TRP A 14 -24.96 -0.31 -20.71
N ALA A 15 -25.70 -0.50 -21.82
CA ALA A 15 -27.10 -0.10 -21.91
C ALA A 15 -28.00 -0.91 -20.96
N ALA A 16 -27.67 -2.18 -20.71
CA ALA A 16 -28.38 -3.02 -19.75
C ALA A 16 -28.12 -2.60 -18.30
N LEU A 17 -26.89 -2.16 -17.99
CA LEU A 17 -26.56 -1.65 -16.65
C LEU A 17 -27.20 -0.28 -16.38
N GLU A 18 -27.23 0.61 -17.38
CA GLU A 18 -27.85 1.94 -17.26
C GLU A 18 -29.37 1.88 -17.09
N ALA A 19 -30.01 0.84 -17.63
CA ALA A 19 -31.45 0.60 -17.51
C ALA A 19 -31.84 -0.27 -16.30
N MET A 20 -30.88 -0.77 -15.52
CA MET A 20 -31.14 -1.59 -14.34
C MET A 20 -31.43 -0.69 -13.13
N ASP A 21 -32.53 -0.96 -12.43
CA ASP A 21 -32.84 -0.30 -11.16
C ASP A 21 -31.97 -0.84 -10.02
N ASP A 22 -31.68 0.01 -9.04
CA ASP A 22 -30.84 -0.32 -7.87
C ASP A 22 -31.36 -1.54 -7.08
N GLU A 23 -32.69 -1.75 -7.05
CA GLU A 23 -33.31 -2.90 -6.37
C GLU A 23 -32.94 -4.26 -7.03
N GLY A 24 -32.52 -4.24 -8.29
CA GLY A 24 -32.06 -5.41 -9.03
C GLY A 24 -30.59 -5.75 -8.82
N ILE A 25 -29.84 -4.93 -8.09
CA ILE A 25 -28.42 -5.15 -7.81
C ILE A 25 -28.29 -6.18 -6.68
N ASP A 26 -27.62 -7.29 -6.97
CA ASP A 26 -27.32 -8.33 -5.99
C ASP A 26 -26.12 -7.91 -5.12
N TYR A 27 -26.38 -7.73 -3.83
CA TYR A 27 -25.36 -7.42 -2.81
C TYR A 27 -25.04 -8.63 -1.90
N SER A 28 -25.47 -9.83 -2.27
CA SER A 28 -25.29 -11.03 -1.43
C SER A 28 -23.83 -11.39 -1.16
N ASP A 29 -22.91 -10.96 -2.02
CA ASP A 29 -21.46 -11.15 -1.90
C ASP A 29 -20.77 -10.03 -1.11
N ILE A 30 -21.40 -8.86 -0.95
CA ILE A 30 -20.84 -7.68 -0.31
C ILE A 30 -21.82 -7.16 0.75
N PRO A 31 -21.81 -7.76 1.96
CA PRO A 31 -22.67 -7.31 3.04
C PRO A 31 -22.34 -5.87 3.47
N PRO A 32 -23.33 -5.11 3.97
CA PRO A 32 -23.10 -3.74 4.41
C PRO A 32 -22.13 -3.69 5.59
N LEU A 33 -21.20 -2.72 5.56
CA LEU A 33 -20.26 -2.49 6.65
C LEU A 33 -20.99 -1.85 7.83
N THR A 34 -20.99 -2.53 8.99
CA THR A 34 -21.66 -2.08 10.21
C THR A 34 -20.79 -1.11 11.02
N GLU A 35 -21.40 -0.37 11.96
CA GLU A 35 -20.65 0.48 12.90
C GLU A 35 -19.61 -0.34 13.70
N GLU A 36 -19.93 -1.57 14.12
CA GLU A 36 -18.99 -2.46 14.80
C GLU A 36 -17.74 -2.81 13.97
N PHE A 37 -17.85 -2.84 12.63
CA PHE A 37 -16.71 -3.00 11.74
C PHE A 37 -15.79 -1.78 11.83
N PHE A 38 -16.36 -0.58 11.79
CA PHE A 38 -15.60 0.67 11.88
C PHE A 38 -15.01 0.91 13.26
N GLU A 39 -15.67 0.49 14.33
CA GLU A 39 -15.13 0.57 15.70
C GLU A 39 -13.83 -0.24 15.87
N LYS A 40 -13.72 -1.37 15.17
CA LYS A 40 -12.52 -2.24 15.19
C LYS A 40 -11.54 -1.93 14.07
N ALA A 41 -11.93 -1.11 13.09
CA ALA A 41 -11.10 -0.79 11.96
C ALA A 41 -9.93 0.11 12.37
N THR A 42 -8.71 -0.32 12.06
CA THR A 42 -7.53 0.51 12.26
C THR A 42 -7.27 1.34 11.01
N LEU A 43 -7.44 2.67 11.11
CA LEU A 43 -7.06 3.58 10.05
C LEU A 43 -5.53 3.61 9.90
N ARG A 44 -5.03 3.09 8.78
CA ARG A 44 -3.62 3.26 8.38
C ARG A 44 -3.51 4.38 7.36
N ILE A 45 -3.11 5.55 7.85
CA ILE A 45 -2.70 6.65 6.97
C ILE A 45 -1.26 6.34 6.53
N PRO A 46 -0.98 6.20 5.21
CA PRO A 46 0.39 6.05 4.75
C PRO A 46 1.17 7.31 5.12
N ALA A 47 2.16 7.16 5.99
CA ALA A 47 3.02 8.28 6.38
C ALA A 47 3.74 8.80 5.14
N SER A 48 3.74 10.13 4.97
CA SER A 48 4.56 10.79 3.96
C SER A 48 6.01 10.37 4.17
N GLN A 49 6.58 9.64 3.20
CA GLN A 49 7.98 9.28 3.26
C GLN A 49 8.80 10.57 3.15
N ALA A 50 9.61 10.85 4.17
CA ALA A 50 10.53 11.97 4.13
C ALA A 50 11.53 11.74 2.98
N GLN A 51 11.54 12.64 1.99
CA GLN A 51 12.47 12.60 0.85
C GLN A 51 13.81 13.23 1.22
N GLN A 52 14.40 12.81 2.33
CA GLN A 52 15.69 13.33 2.76
C GLN A 52 16.83 12.51 2.15
N LEU A 53 17.82 13.20 1.58
CA LEU A 53 19.07 12.58 1.11
C LEU A 53 19.92 12.21 2.32
N VAL A 54 19.97 10.91 2.63
CA VAL A 54 20.88 10.35 3.64
C VAL A 54 22.17 9.94 2.94
N GLN A 55 23.31 10.39 3.47
CA GLN A 55 24.62 9.91 3.01
C GLN A 55 24.88 8.53 3.61
N ILE A 56 25.17 7.56 2.76
CA ILE A 56 25.50 6.18 3.14
C ILE A 56 26.88 5.86 2.58
N GLU A 57 27.70 5.19 3.37
CA GLU A 57 29.03 4.74 2.94
C GLU A 57 28.94 3.84 1.68
N PRO A 58 29.90 3.96 0.75
CA PRO A 58 29.82 3.32 -0.56
C PRO A 58 29.91 1.79 -0.51
N ASP A 59 30.53 1.20 0.52
CA ASP A 59 30.62 -0.24 0.75
C ASP A 59 29.29 -0.82 1.25
N VAL A 60 28.63 -0.13 2.18
CA VAL A 60 27.30 -0.47 2.70
C VAL A 60 26.27 -0.40 1.59
N LEU A 61 26.31 0.65 0.76
CA LEU A 61 25.41 0.78 -0.38
C LEU A 61 25.57 -0.38 -1.38
N LYS A 62 26.81 -0.79 -1.68
CA LYS A 62 27.09 -1.92 -2.58
C LYS A 62 26.55 -3.23 -2.05
N TRP A 63 26.68 -3.47 -0.74
CA TRP A 63 26.14 -4.67 -0.10
C TRP A 63 24.60 -4.73 -0.22
N PHE A 64 23.92 -3.62 -0.02
CA PHE A 64 22.46 -3.52 -0.18
C PHE A 64 22.00 -3.68 -1.63
N GLN A 65 22.73 -3.09 -2.58
CA GLN A 65 22.45 -3.24 -4.01
C GLN A 65 22.64 -4.70 -4.49
N ALA A 66 23.59 -5.43 -3.90
CA ALA A 66 23.80 -6.84 -4.20
C ALA A 66 22.66 -7.74 -3.69
N HIS A 67 21.88 -7.30 -2.69
CA HIS A 67 20.75 -8.04 -2.11
C HIS A 67 19.42 -7.88 -2.86
N GLY A 68 19.33 -7.04 -3.92
CA GLY A 68 18.18 -6.99 -4.83
C GLY A 68 17.58 -5.61 -5.10
N GLY A 69 16.54 -5.57 -5.93
CA GLY A 69 16.01 -4.37 -6.61
C GLY A 69 15.40 -3.27 -5.71
N GLU A 70 15.03 -3.61 -4.48
CA GLU A 70 14.37 -2.68 -3.54
C GLU A 70 15.29 -2.31 -2.36
N TYR A 71 16.57 -2.07 -2.63
CA TYR A 71 17.58 -1.77 -1.61
C TYR A 71 17.21 -0.60 -0.68
N LYS A 72 16.47 0.40 -1.18
CA LYS A 72 15.97 1.53 -0.39
C LYS A 72 14.93 1.09 0.65
N ALA A 73 14.06 0.14 0.30
CA ALA A 73 13.07 -0.40 1.21
C ALA A 73 13.73 -1.24 2.32
N LEU A 74 14.75 -2.03 1.95
CA LEU A 74 15.56 -2.81 2.89
C LEU A 74 16.28 -1.93 3.92
N ILE A 75 16.91 -0.84 3.47
CA ILE A 75 17.56 0.13 4.35
C ILE A 75 16.52 0.70 5.34
N ASN A 76 15.35 1.11 4.85
CA ASN A 76 14.30 1.67 5.70
C ASN A 76 13.77 0.65 6.73
N SER A 77 13.58 -0.62 6.34
CA SER A 77 13.11 -1.67 7.26
C SER A 77 14.12 -1.95 8.38
N ILE A 78 15.41 -1.98 8.06
CA ILE A 78 16.46 -2.23 9.05
C ILE A 78 16.57 -1.06 10.03
N LEU A 79 16.54 0.17 9.53
CA LEU A 79 16.56 1.36 10.38
C LEU A 79 15.34 1.40 11.32
N ARG A 80 14.14 1.07 10.83
CA ARG A 80 12.95 0.98 11.67
C ARG A 80 13.09 -0.09 12.76
N HIS A 81 13.56 -1.28 12.41
CA HIS A 81 13.74 -2.35 13.39
C HIS A 81 14.78 -1.97 14.46
N TYR A 82 15.85 -1.29 14.06
CA TYR A 82 16.85 -0.77 15.00
C TYR A 82 16.25 0.26 15.96
N ILE A 83 15.47 1.23 15.45
CA ILE A 83 14.79 2.23 16.29
C ILE A 83 13.84 1.56 17.29
N GLU A 84 12.99 0.63 16.83
CA GLU A 84 12.05 -0.11 17.68
C GLU A 84 12.78 -0.89 18.78
N SER A 85 13.91 -1.53 18.47
CA SER A 85 14.71 -2.26 19.44
C SER A 85 15.43 -1.37 20.47
N GLN A 86 15.67 -0.10 20.13
CA GLN A 86 16.32 0.88 21.01
C GLN A 86 15.29 1.58 21.91
N ASP A 87 14.08 1.85 21.43
CA ASP A 87 12.98 2.39 22.24
C ASP A 87 12.54 1.41 23.36
N GLU A 88 12.81 0.11 23.21
CA GLU A 88 12.61 -0.90 24.26
C GLU A 88 13.71 -0.92 25.35
N GLN A 89 14.81 -0.18 25.19
CA GLN A 89 15.82 -0.01 26.25
C GLN A 89 15.73 1.39 26.87
N PRO A 90 15.32 1.53 28.14
CA PRO A 90 15.32 2.83 28.80
C PRO A 90 16.75 3.36 28.87
N ALA A 91 16.94 4.59 28.41
CA ALA A 91 18.19 5.32 28.51
C ALA A 91 18.75 5.24 29.94
N VAL A 92 19.99 4.77 30.06
CA VAL A 92 20.75 4.66 31.32
C VAL A 92 21.39 5.98 31.67
#